data_AF-A0A9X3TV51-F1
#
_entry.id   AF-A0A9X3TV51-F1
#
_cell.length_a   1.000
_cell.length_b   1.000
_cell.length_c   1.000
_cell.angle_alpha   90.00
_cell.angle_beta   90.00
_cell.angle_gamma   90.00
#
_symmetry.space_group_name_H-M   'P 1'
#
loop_
_entity.id
_entity.type
_entity.pdbx_description
1 polymer ?
#
loop_
_entity_poly.entity_id
_entity_poly.type
_entity_poly.pdbx_seq_one_letter_code
_entity_poly.pdbx_strand_id
1 'polypeptide(L)'
;REIFAKGWVNSFSARPGQLYPGGDIRIRCWSFDEVLDSIIFDRVDTIIKKYFDNAVKKFIIIDFFDKISNATRIESAVEVFTKLQNATPIICLSSCPANADKAKPMTFNKIAPRSDFATYLKLKQKHRSLLYSDYTVRLTPEPDEGKKIKQENTYLKVFYTTSDSYMVGKSTLIKDNGIETFVKVCNEIILSKAYNGKNFSDGDKAIHDGAHRKIVIKSHNKLIEYGISS
;
A
#
# COMPACT_ATOMS: atom_id res chain seq x y z
N ARG A 1 -7.76 15.30 12.92
CA ARG A 1 -6.97 15.60 11.69
C ARG A 1 -5.60 14.96 11.90
N GLU A 2 -5.43 13.73 11.45
CA GLU A 2 -4.12 13.08 11.43
C GLU A 2 -3.67 13.02 9.98
N ILE A 3 -2.46 13.54 9.71
CA ILE A 3 -1.81 13.53 8.41
C ILE A 3 -0.75 12.45 8.51
N PHE A 4 -0.84 11.38 7.70
CA PHE A 4 0.26 10.44 7.52
C PHE A 4 0.61 10.35 6.04
N ALA A 5 1.65 11.11 5.66
CA ALA A 5 2.30 11.00 4.36
C ALA A 5 3.78 10.72 4.58
N LYS A 6 4.23 9.53 4.16
CA LYS A 6 5.51 9.25 3.50
C LYS A 6 5.57 7.73 3.31
N GLY A 7 5.83 7.30 2.07
CA GLY A 7 6.15 5.91 1.78
C GLY A 7 7.28 5.43 2.69
N TRP A 8 6.96 4.52 3.61
CA TRP A 8 7.93 3.78 4.40
C TRP A 8 8.40 2.58 3.60
N VAL A 9 9.13 2.82 2.51
CA VAL A 9 10.07 1.82 1.97
C VAL A 9 11.43 2.11 2.60
N ASN A 10 11.48 1.89 3.91
CA ASN A 10 12.69 1.51 4.64
C ASN A 10 12.26 0.55 5.74
N SER A 11 11.50 -0.48 5.37
CA SER A 11 11.33 -1.63 6.26
C SER A 11 12.67 -2.38 6.27
N PHE A 12 13.50 -2.10 7.26
CA PHE A 12 14.70 -2.87 7.50
C PHE A 12 14.32 -4.33 7.77
N SER A 13 14.71 -5.23 6.89
CA SER A 13 14.84 -6.64 7.23
C SER A 13 16.06 -6.73 8.16
N ALA A 14 15.82 -6.92 9.46
CA ALA A 14 16.92 -7.24 10.36
C ALA A 14 17.56 -8.55 9.85
N ARG A 15 18.78 -8.45 9.31
CA ARG A 15 19.65 -9.61 9.20
C ARG A 15 19.86 -10.15 10.61
N PRO A 16 19.97 -11.48 10.81
CA PRO A 16 20.34 -12.03 12.11
C PRO A 16 21.63 -11.35 12.60
N GLY A 17 21.55 -10.57 13.69
CA GLY A 17 22.73 -9.98 14.35
C GLY A 17 22.87 -8.45 14.33
N GLN A 18 22.01 -7.67 13.68
CA GLN A 18 22.05 -6.20 13.77
C GLN A 18 20.65 -5.60 14.02
N LEU A 19 20.39 -5.20 15.28
CA LEU A 19 19.24 -4.38 15.65
C LEU A 19 19.75 -2.94 15.86
N TYR A 20 19.33 -2.01 15.00
CA TYR A 20 19.61 -0.58 15.20
C TYR A 20 18.63 -0.01 16.24
N PRO A 21 19.07 0.82 17.20
CA PRO A 21 18.22 1.32 18.31
C PRO A 21 16.99 2.16 17.90
N GLY A 22 16.90 2.56 16.63
CA GLY A 22 15.84 3.42 16.10
C GLY A 22 14.75 2.72 15.25
N GLY A 23 14.86 1.41 14.99
CA GLY A 23 13.97 0.73 14.03
C GLY A 23 12.60 0.34 14.58
N ASP A 24 11.60 0.34 13.70
CA ASP A 24 10.31 -0.32 13.91
C ASP A 24 10.44 -1.85 13.72
N ILE A 25 9.54 -2.63 14.33
CA ILE A 25 9.56 -4.09 14.24
C ILE A 25 8.49 -4.56 13.25
N ARG A 26 8.89 -5.36 12.26
CA ARG A 26 7.97 -5.95 11.27
C ARG A 26 7.78 -7.44 11.51
N ILE A 27 6.55 -7.84 11.83
CA ILE A 27 6.13 -9.22 12.02
C ILE A 27 5.46 -9.68 10.72
N ARG A 28 6.16 -10.53 9.96
CA ARG A 28 5.71 -11.02 8.65
C ARG A 28 4.76 -12.20 8.81
N CYS A 29 3.53 -11.94 9.26
CA CYS A 29 2.49 -12.95 9.48
C CYS A 29 2.18 -13.82 8.25
N TRP A 30 2.50 -13.35 7.04
CA TRP A 30 2.41 -14.15 5.80
C TRP A 30 3.48 -15.23 5.64
N SER A 31 4.56 -15.19 6.43
CA SER A 31 5.71 -16.10 6.30
C SER A 31 5.74 -17.23 7.32
N PHE A 32 4.68 -17.38 8.14
CA PHE A 32 4.59 -18.39 9.19
C PHE A 32 3.13 -18.67 9.58
N ASP A 33 2.90 -19.82 10.22
CA ASP A 33 1.58 -20.29 10.64
C ASP A 33 1.12 -19.67 11.97
N GLU A 34 -0.20 -19.54 12.18
CA GLU A 34 -0.78 -18.95 13.40
C GLU A 34 -0.37 -19.65 14.69
N VAL A 35 -0.04 -20.95 14.65
CA VAL A 35 0.45 -21.69 15.83
C VAL A 35 1.75 -21.12 16.40
N LEU A 36 2.49 -20.32 15.61
CA LEU A 36 3.73 -19.68 16.03
C LEU A 36 3.52 -18.27 16.61
N ASP A 37 2.29 -17.74 16.62
CA ASP A 37 2.02 -16.36 17.07
C ASP A 37 2.48 -16.12 18.51
N SER A 38 2.23 -17.04 19.44
CA SER A 38 2.65 -16.91 20.85
C SER A 38 4.17 -16.91 21.00
N ILE A 39 4.85 -17.82 20.31
CA ILE A 39 6.32 -17.92 20.33
C ILE A 39 6.95 -16.64 19.78
N ILE A 40 6.38 -16.09 18.71
CA ILE A 40 6.85 -14.84 18.09
C ILE A 40 6.55 -13.65 19.00
N PHE A 41 5.38 -13.63 19.64
CA PHE A 41 5.00 -12.61 20.62
C PHE A 41 6.04 -12.53 21.74
N ASP A 42 6.35 -13.65 22.40
CA ASP A 42 7.31 -13.69 23.52
C ASP A 42 8.70 -13.20 23.10
N ARG A 43 9.11 -13.59 21.90
CA ARG A 43 10.40 -13.16 21.33
C ARG A 43 10.41 -11.65 21.06
N VAL A 44 9.36 -11.11 20.47
CA VAL A 44 9.24 -9.67 20.17
C VAL A 44 9.16 -8.87 21.46
N ASP A 45 8.36 -9.30 22.44
CA ASP A 45 8.24 -8.66 23.75
C ASP A 45 9.58 -8.63 24.49
N THR A 46 10.34 -9.73 24.44
CA THR A 46 11.70 -9.80 25.00
C THR A 46 12.65 -8.81 24.30
N ILE A 47 12.57 -8.71 22.96
CA ILE A 47 13.37 -7.74 22.20
C ILE A 47 12.99 -6.32 22.61
N ILE A 48 11.70 -6.03 22.75
CA ILE A 48 11.22 -4.70 23.11
C ILE A 48 11.78 -4.28 24.46
N LYS A 49 11.61 -5.14 25.47
CA LYS A 49 12.07 -4.89 26.84
C LYS A 49 13.59 -4.81 26.97
N LYS A 50 14.33 -5.58 26.16
CA LYS A 50 15.80 -5.62 26.23
C LYS A 50 16.47 -4.43 25.56
N TYR A 51 15.96 -4.01 24.41
CA TYR A 51 16.68 -3.08 23.53
C TYR A 51 16.05 -1.69 23.44
N PHE A 52 14.83 -1.48 23.93
CA PHE A 52 14.18 -0.19 23.90
C PHE A 52 13.78 0.28 25.29
N ASP A 53 14.01 1.57 25.55
CA ASP A 53 13.54 2.24 26.74
C ASP A 53 12.00 2.25 26.75
N ASN A 54 11.41 1.99 27.92
CA ASN A 54 9.96 2.02 28.15
C ASN A 54 9.35 3.39 27.84
N ALA A 55 10.14 4.46 27.80
CA ALA A 55 9.68 5.79 27.39
C ALA A 55 9.43 5.92 25.87
N VAL A 56 10.01 5.05 25.04
CA VAL A 56 9.93 5.14 23.57
C VAL A 56 8.96 4.10 23.03
N LYS A 57 7.77 4.54 22.61
CA LYS A 57 6.83 3.67 21.89
C LYS A 57 7.41 3.26 20.53
N LYS A 58 7.28 1.97 20.19
CA LYS A 58 7.70 1.41 18.89
C LYS A 58 6.51 1.10 18.00
N PHE A 59 6.65 1.25 16.69
CA PHE A 59 5.66 0.70 15.79
C PHE A 59 5.90 -0.79 15.57
N ILE A 60 4.83 -1.57 15.68
CA ILE A 60 4.82 -3.00 15.37
C ILE A 60 3.99 -3.19 14.12
N ILE A 61 4.66 -3.50 13.02
CA ILE A 61 4.02 -3.72 11.73
C ILE A 61 3.59 -5.18 11.63
N ILE A 62 2.28 -5.43 11.71
CA ILE A 62 1.65 -6.73 11.52
C ILE A 62 1.38 -6.90 10.02
N ASP A 63 2.26 -7.64 9.36
CA ASP A 63 2.37 -7.67 7.90
C ASP A 63 1.81 -8.98 7.32
N PHE A 64 0.75 -8.86 6.51
CA PHE A 64 0.15 -9.96 5.75
C PHE A 64 0.46 -9.95 4.25
N PHE A 65 1.28 -8.99 3.80
CA PHE A 65 1.64 -8.79 2.40
C PHE A 65 0.41 -8.62 1.48
N ASP A 66 0.57 -8.86 0.18
CA ASP A 66 -0.54 -8.96 -0.79
C ASP A 66 -1.18 -10.36 -0.83
N LYS A 67 -0.76 -11.26 0.06
CA LYS A 67 -1.27 -12.64 0.10
C LYS A 67 -2.64 -12.67 0.75
N ILE A 68 -3.53 -13.48 0.17
CA ILE A 68 -4.85 -13.76 0.73
C ILE A 68 -4.67 -14.46 2.08
N SER A 69 -4.69 -13.67 3.15
CA SER A 69 -4.85 -14.18 4.51
C SER A 69 -6.35 -14.18 4.82
N ASN A 70 -6.87 -15.28 5.36
CA ASN A 70 -8.27 -15.32 5.75
C ASN A 70 -8.51 -14.40 6.96
N ALA A 71 -9.77 -13.99 7.16
CA ALA A 71 -10.13 -13.05 8.23
C ALA A 71 -9.74 -13.57 9.62
N THR A 72 -9.88 -14.88 9.87
CA THR A 72 -9.52 -15.53 11.13
C THR A 72 -8.05 -15.35 11.47
N ARG A 73 -7.15 -15.60 10.51
CA ARG A 73 -5.70 -15.45 10.67
C ARG A 73 -5.33 -14.00 11.00
N ILE A 74 -5.98 -13.05 10.33
CA ILE A 74 -5.78 -11.61 10.55
C ILE A 74 -6.22 -11.22 11.96
N GLU A 75 -7.43 -11.61 12.35
CA GLU A 75 -8.00 -11.35 13.67
C GLU A 75 -7.11 -11.92 14.78
N SER A 76 -6.70 -13.20 14.66
CA SER A 76 -5.84 -13.88 15.62
C SER A 76 -4.50 -13.14 15.84
N ALA A 77 -3.81 -12.77 14.74
CA ALA A 77 -2.53 -12.07 14.87
C ALA A 77 -2.69 -10.69 15.53
N VAL A 78 -3.75 -9.95 15.18
CA VAL A 78 -4.03 -8.65 15.79
C VAL A 78 -4.34 -8.81 17.27
N GLU A 79 -5.15 -9.79 17.65
CA GLU A 79 -5.44 -10.09 19.06
C GLU A 79 -4.19 -10.44 19.87
N VAL A 80 -3.21 -11.13 19.26
CA VAL A 80 -1.93 -11.45 19.91
C VAL A 80 -1.03 -10.23 19.98
N PHE A 81 -0.69 -9.62 18.84
CA PHE A 81 0.37 -8.61 18.79
C PHE A 81 -0.06 -7.22 19.28
N THR A 82 -1.36 -6.93 19.39
CA THR A 82 -1.82 -5.69 20.04
C THR A 82 -1.62 -5.69 21.55
N LYS A 83 -1.30 -6.84 22.17
CA LYS A 83 -1.00 -6.96 23.60
C LYS A 83 0.44 -6.53 23.95
N LEU A 84 1.30 -6.31 22.95
CA LEU A 84 2.67 -5.87 23.18
C LEU A 84 2.66 -4.51 23.88
N GLN A 85 3.34 -4.42 25.03
CA GLN A 85 3.45 -3.17 25.78
C GLN A 85 4.48 -2.25 25.12
N ASN A 86 4.33 -0.93 25.32
CA ASN A 86 5.19 0.10 24.72
C ASN A 86 5.27 0.02 23.19
N ALA A 87 4.20 -0.49 22.57
CA ALA A 87 4.06 -0.66 21.13
C ALA A 87 2.80 0.04 20.60
N THR A 88 2.88 0.51 19.36
CA THR A 88 1.75 0.97 18.55
C THR A 88 1.61 0.03 17.37
N PRO A 89 0.59 -0.86 17.37
CA PRO A 89 0.42 -1.82 16.30
C PRO A 89 -0.09 -1.13 15.04
N ILE A 90 0.52 -1.43 13.91
CA ILE A 90 0.09 -1.05 12.56
C ILE A 90 -0.24 -2.34 11.82
N ILE A 91 -1.49 -2.49 11.38
CA ILE A 91 -1.84 -3.59 10.49
C ILE A 91 -1.59 -3.19 9.03
N CYS A 92 -0.85 -4.03 8.30
CA CYS A 92 -0.59 -3.88 6.88
C CYS A 92 -1.39 -4.92 6.07
N LEU A 93 -2.40 -4.43 5.34
CA LEU A 93 -3.24 -5.23 4.45
C LEU A 93 -3.38 -4.52 3.09
N SER A 94 -3.48 -5.30 2.01
CA SER A 94 -3.89 -4.78 0.72
C SER A 94 -4.82 -5.78 0.02
N SER A 95 -6.01 -5.31 -0.38
CA SER A 95 -6.86 -6.01 -1.35
C SER A 95 -6.75 -5.43 -2.75
N CYS A 96 -5.81 -4.51 -2.97
CA CYS A 96 -5.53 -3.95 -4.29
C CYS A 96 -4.89 -5.03 -5.19
N PRO A 97 -5.46 -5.30 -6.38
CA PRO A 97 -4.85 -6.23 -7.33
C PRO A 97 -3.43 -5.83 -7.74
N ALA A 98 -2.53 -6.83 -7.82
CA ALA A 98 -1.14 -6.63 -8.21
C ALA A 98 -0.97 -6.07 -9.64
N ASN A 99 -1.86 -6.47 -10.56
CA ASN A 99 -1.85 -6.05 -11.96
C ASN A 99 -3.13 -5.29 -12.35
N ALA A 100 -3.05 -4.60 -13.49
CA ALA A 100 -4.17 -3.87 -14.08
C ALA A 100 -4.90 -4.70 -15.15
N ASP A 101 -4.81 -6.03 -15.08
CA ASP A 101 -5.29 -6.90 -16.17
C ASP A 101 -6.82 -6.94 -16.22
N LYS A 102 -7.46 -6.79 -15.05
CA LYS A 102 -8.92 -6.66 -14.93
C LYS A 102 -9.46 -5.32 -15.46
N ALA A 103 -8.61 -4.32 -15.66
CA ALA A 103 -9.01 -3.03 -16.22
C ALA A 103 -8.93 -3.05 -17.75
N LYS A 104 -10.04 -2.69 -18.40
CA LYS A 104 -10.08 -2.50 -19.86
C LYS A 104 -9.36 -1.18 -20.23
N PRO A 105 -8.71 -1.10 -21.41
CA PRO A 105 -8.17 0.16 -21.91
C PRO A 105 -9.26 1.23 -22.04
N MET A 106 -8.89 2.49 -21.84
CA MET A 106 -9.75 3.67 -21.86
C MET A 106 -10.93 3.59 -20.89
N THR A 107 -10.71 3.05 -19.70
CA THR A 107 -11.75 3.00 -18.67
C THR A 107 -11.21 3.41 -17.32
N PHE A 108 -12.09 3.97 -16.48
CA PHE A 108 -11.90 4.13 -15.04
C PHE A 108 -12.92 3.27 -14.28
N ASN A 109 -12.52 2.04 -13.93
CA ASN A 109 -13.44 1.04 -13.39
C ASN A 109 -13.04 0.57 -12.01
N LYS A 110 -14.05 0.20 -11.22
CA LYS A 110 -13.87 -0.55 -9.97
C LYS A 110 -13.27 -1.92 -10.28
N ILE A 111 -12.15 -2.23 -9.66
CA ILE A 111 -11.44 -3.50 -9.85
C ILE A 111 -11.47 -4.41 -8.62
N ALA A 112 -11.65 -3.84 -7.43
CA ALA A 112 -11.77 -4.58 -6.18
C ALA A 112 -12.45 -3.72 -5.10
N PRO A 113 -13.14 -4.32 -4.12
CA PRO A 113 -13.54 -3.62 -2.91
C PRO A 113 -12.33 -3.32 -1.99
N ARG A 114 -12.44 -2.29 -1.14
CA ARG A 114 -11.54 -2.02 0.01
C ARG A 114 -11.85 -2.93 1.19
N SER A 115 -11.88 -4.25 0.95
CA SER A 115 -12.16 -5.24 1.99
C SER A 115 -11.08 -5.24 3.06
N ASP A 116 -9.86 -4.87 2.72
CA ASP A 116 -8.76 -4.61 3.64
C ASP A 116 -9.08 -3.48 4.65
N PHE A 117 -9.50 -2.32 4.16
CA PHE A 117 -9.84 -1.18 5.00
C PHE A 117 -11.09 -1.46 5.83
N ALA A 118 -12.09 -2.12 5.25
CA ALA A 118 -13.27 -2.57 5.99
C ALA A 118 -12.90 -3.54 7.13
N THR A 119 -11.94 -4.44 6.90
CA THR A 119 -11.41 -5.35 7.93
C THR A 119 -10.71 -4.56 9.03
N TYR A 120 -9.86 -3.59 8.66
CA TYR A 120 -9.23 -2.69 9.62
C TYR A 120 -10.26 -1.93 10.47
N LEU A 121 -11.29 -1.35 9.86
CA LEU A 121 -12.32 -0.60 10.61
C LEU A 121 -13.04 -1.47 11.64
N LYS A 122 -13.30 -2.75 11.33
CA LYS A 122 -13.86 -3.72 12.29
C LYS A 122 -12.89 -3.99 13.44
N LEU A 123 -11.62 -4.24 13.14
CA LEU A 123 -10.59 -4.49 14.14
C LEU A 123 -10.34 -3.28 15.04
N LYS A 124 -10.36 -2.07 14.49
CA LYS A 124 -10.19 -0.79 15.20
C LYS A 124 -11.24 -0.58 16.29
N GLN A 125 -12.45 -1.12 16.12
CA GLN A 125 -13.51 -1.07 17.15
C GLN A 125 -13.11 -1.84 18.41
N LYS A 126 -12.42 -2.98 18.26
CA LYS A 126 -11.90 -3.80 19.37
C LYS A 126 -10.54 -3.32 19.86
N HIS A 127 -9.68 -2.85 18.95
CA HIS A 127 -8.29 -2.44 19.22
C HIS A 127 -8.11 -0.97 18.88
N ARG A 128 -8.48 -0.06 19.79
CA ARG A 128 -8.51 1.39 19.53
C ARG A 128 -7.16 2.01 19.15
N SER A 129 -6.04 1.41 19.57
CA SER A 129 -4.69 1.88 19.23
C SER A 129 -4.16 1.37 17.88
N LEU A 130 -4.87 0.44 17.22
CA LEU A 130 -4.46 -0.15 15.95
C LEU A 130 -4.43 0.91 14.84
N LEU A 131 -3.33 1.04 14.12
CA LEU A 131 -3.23 1.89 12.94
C LEU A 131 -3.31 1.04 11.68
N TYR A 132 -3.60 1.66 10.55
CA TYR A 132 -3.69 1.00 9.24
C TYR A 132 -2.58 1.50 8.32
N SER A 133 -2.04 0.58 7.54
CA SER A 133 -1.22 0.86 6.37
C SER A 133 -1.58 -0.12 5.27
N ASP A 134 -1.35 0.29 4.02
CA ASP A 134 -1.49 -0.58 2.86
C ASP A 134 -0.20 -0.60 2.02
N TYR A 135 -0.18 -1.49 1.05
CA TYR A 135 0.86 -1.56 0.03
C TYR A 135 0.44 -0.71 -1.17
N THR A 136 0.30 0.61 -0.98
CA THR A 136 0.02 1.55 -2.08
C THR A 136 1.17 1.64 -3.08
N VAL A 137 2.40 1.35 -2.67
CA VAL A 137 3.57 1.23 -3.55
C VAL A 137 3.80 -0.24 -3.88
N ARG A 138 3.65 -0.57 -5.16
CA ARG A 138 3.85 -1.91 -5.70
C ARG A 138 5.27 -2.40 -5.36
N LEU A 139 5.38 -3.59 -4.80
CA LEU A 139 6.56 -4.43 -5.04
C LEU A 139 6.39 -5.07 -6.41
N THR A 140 6.44 -4.24 -7.47
CA THR A 140 6.60 -4.81 -8.80
C THR A 140 7.97 -5.48 -8.77
N PRO A 141 8.12 -6.75 -9.18
CA PRO A 141 9.46 -7.28 -9.38
C PRO A 141 10.18 -6.30 -10.30
N GLU A 142 11.40 -5.90 -9.91
CA GLU A 142 12.28 -5.17 -10.80
C GLU A 142 12.30 -5.92 -12.14
N PRO A 143 12.17 -5.21 -13.28
CA PRO A 143 12.22 -5.88 -14.57
C PRO A 143 13.49 -6.72 -14.65
N ASP A 144 13.37 -7.98 -15.10
CA ASP A 144 14.52 -8.89 -15.18
C ASP A 144 15.71 -8.18 -15.83
N GLU A 145 16.86 -8.19 -15.15
CA GLU A 145 18.07 -7.53 -15.62
C GLU A 145 18.35 -7.91 -17.08
N GLY A 146 18.48 -6.91 -17.96
CA GLY A 146 18.74 -7.11 -19.39
C GLY A 146 17.50 -7.18 -20.30
N LYS A 147 16.27 -7.23 -19.77
CA LYS A 147 15.07 -7.09 -20.62
C LYS A 147 14.88 -5.64 -21.07
N LYS A 148 15.10 -5.39 -22.37
CA LYS A 148 14.68 -4.13 -23.01
C LYS A 148 13.16 -4.06 -23.09
N ILE A 149 12.54 -3.26 -22.22
CA ILE A 149 11.11 -2.97 -22.29
C ILE A 149 10.86 -2.11 -23.55
N LYS A 150 10.13 -2.66 -24.52
CA LYS A 150 9.61 -1.92 -25.67
C LYS A 150 8.50 -0.98 -25.23
N GLN A 151 8.82 0.29 -25.04
CA GLN A 151 7.91 1.31 -24.48
C GLN A 151 6.66 1.49 -25.33
N GLU A 152 6.76 1.31 -26.63
CA GLU A 152 5.64 1.38 -27.56
C GLU A 152 4.57 0.30 -27.27
N ASN A 153 4.94 -0.82 -26.64
CA ASN A 153 4.04 -1.90 -26.22
C ASN A 153 3.64 -1.83 -24.74
N THR A 154 3.89 -0.70 -24.06
CA THR A 154 3.39 -0.48 -22.69
C THR A 154 2.16 0.40 -22.69
N TYR A 155 1.49 0.52 -21.54
CA TYR A 155 0.35 1.39 -21.32
C TYR A 155 0.56 2.16 -20.01
N LEU A 156 -0.16 3.27 -19.86
CA LEU A 156 -0.20 4.08 -18.66
C LEU A 156 -1.38 3.67 -17.80
N LYS A 157 -1.22 3.73 -16.49
CA LYS A 157 -2.24 3.29 -15.53
C LYS A 157 -2.28 4.21 -14.31
N VAL A 158 -3.48 4.43 -13.78
CA VAL A 158 -3.74 5.11 -12.52
C VAL A 158 -4.39 4.10 -11.59
N PHE A 159 -3.79 3.85 -10.43
CA PHE A 159 -4.44 3.15 -9.34
C PHE A 159 -5.01 4.22 -8.43
N TYR A 160 -6.32 4.19 -8.25
CA TYR A 160 -7.04 5.20 -7.49
C TYR A 160 -7.84 4.52 -6.38
N THR A 161 -7.84 5.13 -5.21
CA THR A 161 -8.42 4.55 -4.01
C THR A 161 -9.56 5.43 -3.53
N THR A 162 -10.75 4.85 -3.38
CA THR A 162 -11.89 5.48 -2.71
C THR A 162 -12.01 4.93 -1.28
N SER A 163 -13.02 5.42 -0.55
CA SER A 163 -13.37 4.89 0.78
C SER A 163 -13.76 3.42 0.77
N ASP A 164 -14.25 2.88 -0.35
CA ASP A 164 -14.87 1.56 -0.43
C ASP A 164 -14.36 0.67 -1.59
N SER A 165 -13.58 1.23 -2.51
CA SER A 165 -13.18 0.59 -3.75
C SER A 165 -11.76 0.96 -4.19
N TYR A 166 -11.08 -0.02 -4.78
CA TYR A 166 -9.93 0.23 -5.65
C TYR A 166 -10.43 0.38 -7.08
N MET A 167 -10.01 1.46 -7.71
CA MET A 167 -10.34 1.83 -9.08
C MET A 167 -9.07 1.84 -9.92
N VAL A 168 -9.16 1.44 -11.18
CA VAL A 168 -8.04 1.56 -12.12
C VAL A 168 -8.44 2.28 -13.39
N GLY A 169 -7.70 3.34 -13.67
CA GLY A 169 -7.63 4.00 -14.96
C GLY A 169 -6.55 3.35 -15.83
N LYS A 170 -6.84 3.01 -17.09
CA LYS A 170 -5.86 2.39 -18.00
C LYS A 170 -5.93 3.01 -19.38
N SER A 171 -4.80 3.43 -19.94
CA SER A 171 -4.71 3.93 -21.32
C SER A 171 -4.70 2.78 -22.34
N THR A 172 -4.75 3.11 -23.62
CA THR A 172 -4.30 2.21 -24.70
C THR A 172 -2.77 2.03 -24.64
N LEU A 173 -2.23 1.15 -25.49
CA LEU A 173 -0.77 1.05 -25.63
C LEU A 173 -0.19 2.37 -26.12
N ILE A 174 1.06 2.68 -25.78
CA ILE A 174 1.73 3.91 -26.20
C ILE A 174 1.74 4.04 -27.73
N LYS A 175 2.01 2.95 -28.47
CA LYS A 175 1.93 2.93 -29.94
C LYS A 175 0.53 3.24 -30.49
N ASP A 176 -0.50 2.93 -29.71
CA ASP A 176 -1.92 3.09 -30.07
C ASP A 176 -2.49 4.35 -29.41
N ASN A 177 -1.74 5.46 -29.43
CA ASN A 177 -2.12 6.75 -28.87
C ASN A 177 -2.31 6.76 -27.33
N GLY A 178 -1.49 6.00 -26.60
CA GLY A 178 -1.61 5.79 -25.15
C GLY A 178 -1.50 7.08 -24.31
N ILE A 179 -0.75 8.08 -24.75
CA ILE A 179 -0.63 9.36 -24.03
C ILE A 179 -1.95 10.13 -24.06
N GLU A 180 -2.59 10.19 -25.24
CA GLU A 180 -3.86 10.90 -25.39
C GLU A 180 -4.98 10.21 -24.63
N THR A 181 -5.03 8.88 -24.69
CA THR A 181 -6.04 8.11 -23.96
C THR A 181 -5.81 8.16 -22.46
N PHE A 182 -4.56 8.29 -22.00
CA PHE A 182 -4.27 8.57 -20.59
C PHE A 182 -4.81 9.92 -20.13
N VAL A 183 -4.63 11.00 -20.91
CA VAL A 183 -5.22 12.31 -20.61
C VAL A 183 -6.75 12.21 -20.50
N LYS A 184 -7.40 11.43 -21.38
CA LYS A 184 -8.84 11.16 -21.30
C LYS A 184 -9.23 10.43 -20.01
N VAL A 185 -8.46 9.41 -19.61
CA VAL A 185 -8.68 8.71 -18.34
C VAL A 185 -8.53 9.66 -17.14
N CYS A 186 -7.52 10.53 -17.14
CA CYS A 186 -7.39 11.54 -16.08
C CYS A 186 -8.60 12.50 -16.06
N ASN A 187 -9.10 12.91 -17.23
CA ASN A 187 -10.31 13.73 -17.34
C ASN A 187 -11.55 13.00 -16.80
N GLU A 188 -11.70 11.71 -17.09
CA GLU A 188 -12.78 10.88 -16.54
C GLU A 188 -12.73 10.83 -15.01
N ILE A 189 -11.53 10.70 -14.44
CA ILE A 189 -11.34 10.67 -12.98
C ILE A 189 -11.74 12.02 -12.36
N ILE A 190 -11.23 13.16 -12.86
CA ILE A 190 -11.53 14.47 -12.25
C ILE A 190 -13.02 14.85 -12.34
N LEU A 191 -13.75 14.32 -13.32
CA LEU A 191 -15.20 14.52 -13.48
C LEU A 191 -16.02 13.52 -12.64
N SER A 192 -15.39 12.48 -12.09
CA SER A 192 -16.06 11.48 -11.27
C SER A 192 -16.35 11.99 -9.87
N LYS A 193 -17.41 11.45 -9.24
CA LYS A 193 -17.73 11.72 -7.83
C LYS A 193 -16.66 11.19 -6.84
N ALA A 194 -15.74 10.35 -7.32
CA ALA A 194 -14.68 9.78 -6.50
C ALA A 194 -13.49 10.74 -6.29
N TYR A 195 -13.42 11.82 -7.08
CA TYR A 195 -12.31 12.77 -7.06
C TYR A 195 -12.49 13.84 -5.97
N ASN A 196 -11.49 13.96 -5.09
CA ASN A 196 -11.56 14.87 -3.95
C ASN A 196 -10.93 16.26 -4.21
N GLY A 197 -10.46 16.50 -5.44
CA GLY A 197 -9.87 17.78 -5.84
C GLY A 197 -8.35 17.82 -5.72
N LYS A 198 -7.73 18.69 -6.52
CA LYS A 198 -6.26 18.75 -6.72
C LYS A 198 -5.44 19.03 -5.47
N ASN A 199 -6.08 19.52 -4.40
CA ASN A 199 -5.43 19.89 -3.13
C ASN A 199 -5.65 18.82 -2.04
N PHE A 200 -6.34 17.71 -2.34
CA PHE A 200 -6.62 16.66 -1.37
C PHE A 200 -5.39 15.76 -1.12
N SER A 201 -4.74 15.32 -2.19
CA SER A 201 -3.54 14.48 -2.14
C SER A 201 -2.58 14.77 -3.29
N ASP A 202 -1.33 14.34 -3.16
CA ASP A 202 -0.37 14.40 -4.28
C ASP A 202 -0.82 13.57 -5.49
N GLY A 203 -1.53 12.46 -5.25
CA GLY A 203 -2.16 11.67 -6.30
C GLY A 203 -3.27 12.43 -7.04
N ASP A 204 -4.14 13.12 -6.30
CA ASP A 204 -5.19 13.93 -6.91
C ASP A 204 -4.65 15.12 -7.69
N LYS A 205 -3.57 15.73 -7.19
CA LYS A 205 -2.84 16.77 -7.90
C LYS A 205 -2.27 16.22 -9.21
N ALA A 206 -1.62 15.06 -9.17
CA ALA A 206 -1.03 14.45 -10.35
C ALA A 206 -2.09 14.06 -11.39
N ILE A 207 -3.22 13.52 -10.98
CA ILE A 207 -4.32 13.20 -11.89
C ILE A 207 -4.86 14.47 -12.56
N HIS A 208 -5.04 15.55 -11.79
CA HIS A 208 -5.43 16.85 -12.32
C HIS A 208 -4.42 17.41 -13.31
N ASP A 209 -3.13 17.36 -12.98
CA ASP A 209 -2.07 17.84 -13.84
C ASP A 209 -1.94 16.97 -15.10
N GLY A 210 -2.21 15.66 -15.01
CA GLY A 210 -2.33 14.75 -16.15
C GLY A 210 -3.50 15.12 -17.07
N ALA A 211 -4.67 15.42 -16.51
CA ALA A 211 -5.85 15.85 -17.27
C ALA A 211 -5.60 17.16 -18.04
N HIS A 212 -4.78 18.05 -17.49
CA HIS A 212 -4.41 19.35 -18.08
C HIS A 212 -3.08 19.33 -18.84
N ARG A 213 -2.51 18.15 -19.13
CA ARG A 213 -1.23 17.97 -19.85
C ARG A 213 -0.03 18.70 -19.25
N LYS A 214 -0.04 18.90 -17.94
CA LYS A 214 1.08 19.50 -17.19
C LYS A 214 2.13 18.47 -16.80
N ILE A 215 1.80 17.18 -16.85
CA ILE A 215 2.75 16.09 -16.64
C ILE A 215 3.40 15.71 -17.98
N VAL A 216 4.72 15.81 -18.04
CA VAL A 216 5.49 15.24 -19.16
C VAL A 216 5.75 13.77 -18.87
N ILE A 217 5.06 12.90 -19.59
CA ILE A 217 5.28 11.45 -19.51
C ILE A 217 6.57 11.14 -20.26
N LYS A 218 7.68 11.05 -19.53
CA LYS A 218 8.97 10.56 -20.04
C LYS A 218 9.07 9.05 -19.83
N SER A 219 9.89 8.39 -20.64
CA SER A 219 10.22 6.94 -20.62
C SER A 219 10.21 6.29 -19.23
N HIS A 220 9.77 5.02 -19.17
CA HIS A 220 9.54 4.13 -18.00
C HIS A 220 10.65 3.98 -16.94
N ASN A 221 11.73 4.75 -16.96
CA ASN A 221 12.79 4.65 -15.95
C ASN A 221 12.39 5.21 -14.57
N LYS A 222 11.19 5.77 -14.44
CA LYS A 222 10.57 6.05 -13.14
C LYS A 222 9.10 5.66 -13.19
N LEU A 223 8.68 4.76 -12.31
CA LEU A 223 7.28 4.63 -11.93
C LEU A 223 6.81 6.00 -11.46
N ILE A 224 5.69 6.48 -12.02
CA ILE A 224 4.97 7.61 -11.46
C ILE A 224 4.19 7.03 -10.26
N GLU A 225 4.80 7.11 -9.08
CA GLU A 225 4.24 6.62 -7.83
C GLU A 225 3.55 7.79 -7.12
N TYR A 226 2.22 7.79 -7.16
CA TYR A 226 1.44 8.64 -6.27
C TYR A 226 0.53 7.75 -5.43
N GLY A 227 0.87 7.62 -4.15
CA GLY A 227 0.01 6.97 -3.15
C GLY A 227 -1.10 7.93 -2.72
N ILE A 228 -2.33 7.43 -2.67
CA ILE A 228 -3.48 8.15 -2.11
C ILE A 228 -3.76 7.52 -0.76
N SER A 229 -3.48 8.28 0.31
CA SER A 229 -3.89 7.93 1.68
C SER A 229 -4.95 8.92 2.14
N SER A 230 -6.13 8.42 2.48
CA SER A 230 -7.21 9.15 3.17
C SER A 230 -7.11 8.97 4.67
#